data_AF-A0ABD2Y616-F1
#
_entry.id   AF-A0ABD2Y616-F1
#
_cell.length_a   1.000
_cell.length_b   1.000
_cell.length_c   1.000
_cell.angle_alpha   90.00
_cell.angle_beta   90.00
_cell.angle_gamma   90.00
#
_symmetry.space_group_name_H-M   'P 1'
#
loop_
_entity.id
_entity.type
_entity.pdbx_description
1 polymer ?
#
loop_
_entity_poly.entity_id
_entity_poly.type
_entity_poly.pdbx_seq_one_letter_code
_entity_poly.pdbx_strand_id
1 'polypeptide(L)'
;MKQCFFFLSVLINSPKGLGNKIDVYLQPLIEELKELFSIGLQTYDAFTGEMFTLKAALLWTISDFPAYAILTGWSTSSGKTCPRCVGDTKSCWLKHGRKFCCIGHRRFLHKSDRMCKDKISFDGKMEWGEAPKLLSGMEMLQQLDGVLTEYKKKKRS
;
A
#
# COMPACT_ATOMS: atom_id res chain seq x y z
N MET A 1 29.29 1.03 10.06
CA MET A 1 27.84 1.33 9.99
C MET A 1 27.17 0.69 11.20
N LYS A 2 26.42 1.46 12.00
CA LYS A 2 25.63 0.90 13.11
C LYS A 2 24.57 -0.03 12.50
N GLN A 3 24.45 -1.23 13.04
CA GLN A 3 23.51 -2.24 12.55
C GLN A 3 22.09 -1.72 12.77
N CYS A 4 21.37 -1.47 11.68
CA CYS A 4 19.96 -1.13 11.76
C CYS A 4 19.21 -2.39 12.19
N PHE A 5 18.56 -2.35 13.36
CA PHE A 5 17.71 -3.43 13.84
C PHE A 5 16.46 -3.51 12.97
N PHE A 6 16.54 -4.23 11.86
CA PHE A 6 15.38 -4.56 11.03
C PHE A 6 14.69 -5.79 11.62
N PHE A 7 13.54 -5.60 12.23
CA PHE A 7 12.65 -6.71 12.59
C PHE A 7 11.82 -7.10 11.36
N LEU A 8 12.07 -8.29 10.82
CA LEU A 8 11.28 -8.84 9.73
C LEU A 8 10.12 -9.67 10.30
N SER A 9 8.92 -9.09 10.35
CA SER A 9 7.70 -9.85 10.61
C SER A 9 7.11 -10.34 9.28
N VAL A 10 7.12 -11.66 9.06
CA VAL A 10 6.49 -12.28 7.88
C VAL A 10 5.11 -12.79 8.28
N LEU A 11 4.07 -12.17 7.74
CA LEU A 11 2.70 -12.68 7.83
C LEU A 11 2.51 -13.73 6.72
N ILE A 12 2.62 -15.00 7.08
CA ILE A 12 2.41 -16.12 6.15
C ILE A 12 0.90 -16.33 5.99
N ASN A 13 0.38 -16.00 4.81
CA ASN A 13 -1.00 -16.32 4.47
C ASN A 13 -1.17 -17.85 4.38
N SER A 14 -2.03 -18.40 5.24
CA SER A 14 -2.53 -19.78 5.10
C SER A 14 -3.23 -19.97 3.75
N PRO A 15 -3.36 -21.21 3.20
CA PRO A 15 -4.15 -21.49 2.00
C PRO A 15 -5.58 -20.93 2.05
N LYS A 16 -6.14 -20.80 3.25
CA LYS A 16 -7.33 -20.00 3.54
C LYS A 16 -6.85 -18.61 4.01
N GLY A 17 -6.40 -17.79 3.06
CA GLY A 17 -5.77 -16.50 3.36
C GLY A 17 -6.64 -15.64 4.29
N LEU A 18 -5.99 -14.83 5.13
CA LEU A 18 -6.66 -13.96 6.10
C LEU A 18 -7.58 -12.94 5.43
N GLY A 19 -7.36 -12.66 4.14
CA GLY A 19 -8.22 -11.83 3.31
C GLY A 19 -8.57 -10.53 4.04
N ASN A 20 -9.85 -10.34 4.30
CA ASN A 20 -10.41 -9.13 4.89
C ASN A 20 -10.26 -9.02 6.42
N LYS A 21 -9.54 -9.95 7.09
CA LYS A 21 -9.39 -9.97 8.56
C LYS A 21 -8.01 -9.54 9.05
N ILE A 22 -7.14 -9.04 8.17
CA ILE A 22 -5.78 -8.66 8.55
C ILE A 22 -5.74 -7.61 9.66
N ASP A 23 -6.73 -6.73 9.68
CA ASP A 23 -6.98 -5.71 10.70
C ASP A 23 -7.09 -6.31 12.10
N VAL A 24 -7.77 -7.45 12.25
CA VAL A 24 -7.89 -8.18 13.52
C VAL A 24 -6.53 -8.67 14.02
N TYR A 25 -5.65 -9.10 13.11
CA TYR A 25 -4.31 -9.59 13.48
C TYR A 25 -3.34 -8.45 13.81
N LEU A 26 -3.52 -7.29 13.17
CA LEU A 26 -2.68 -6.12 13.41
C LEU A 26 -3.11 -5.33 14.63
N GLN A 27 -4.36 -5.51 15.11
CA GLN A 27 -4.87 -4.75 16.24
C GLN A 27 -3.97 -4.83 17.49
N PRO A 28 -3.53 -6.01 17.97
CA PRO A 28 -2.63 -6.09 19.13
C PRO A 28 -1.30 -5.36 18.89
N LEU A 29 -0.72 -5.53 17.70
CA LEU A 29 0.52 -4.84 17.31
C LEU A 29 0.35 -3.32 17.32
N ILE A 30 -0.78 -2.81 16.82
CA ILE A 30 -1.07 -1.37 16.79
C ILE A 30 -1.24 -0.83 18.22
N GLU A 31 -1.90 -1.59 19.10
CA GLU A 31 -2.08 -1.23 20.51
C GLU A 31 -0.73 -1.17 21.23
N GLU A 32 0.13 -2.20 21.06
CA GLU A 32 1.49 -2.23 21.62
C GLU A 32 2.36 -1.07 21.09
N LEU A 33 2.32 -0.78 19.79
CA LEU A 33 3.06 0.35 19.21
C LEU A 33 2.61 1.70 19.77
N LYS A 34 1.30 1.89 20.00
CA LYS A 34 0.76 3.10 20.63
C LYS A 34 1.21 3.23 22.07
N GLU A 35 1.21 2.13 22.82
CA GLU A 35 1.68 2.08 24.21
C GLU A 35 3.18 2.38 24.30
N LEU A 36 4.00 1.73 23.46
CA LEU A 36 5.45 1.96 23.38
C LEU A 36 5.79 3.40 23.01
N PHE A 37 5.01 4.04 22.15
CA PHE A 37 5.25 5.44 21.78
C PHE A 37 4.84 6.40 22.91
N SER A 38 3.66 6.19 23.49
CA SER A 38 3.04 7.13 24.45
C SER A 38 3.68 7.00 25.84
N ILE A 39 3.68 5.79 26.39
CA ILE A 39 4.16 5.46 27.73
C ILE A 39 5.62 5.01 27.66
N GLY A 40 5.92 4.06 26.77
CA GLY A 40 7.21 3.37 26.71
C GLY A 40 7.28 2.20 27.69
N LEU A 41 8.34 1.38 27.58
CA LEU A 41 8.53 0.17 28.36
C LEU A 41 9.86 0.21 29.12
N GLN A 42 9.83 -0.09 30.43
CA GLN A 42 11.05 -0.25 31.21
C GLN A 42 11.85 -1.45 30.67
N THR A 43 13.00 -1.18 30.09
CA THR A 43 13.85 -2.16 29.41
C THR A 43 15.26 -2.09 30.00
N TYR A 44 15.86 -3.25 30.23
CA TYR A 44 17.23 -3.34 30.70
C TYR A 44 18.20 -3.23 29.52
N ASP A 45 19.15 -2.30 29.58
CA ASP A 45 20.26 -2.24 28.63
C ASP A 45 21.44 -3.07 29.15
N ALA A 46 21.72 -4.18 28.48
CA ALA A 46 22.82 -5.07 28.84
C ALA A 46 24.22 -4.45 28.67
N PHE A 47 24.36 -3.39 27.85
CA PHE A 47 25.64 -2.73 27.64
C PHE A 47 25.97 -1.76 28.78
N THR A 48 25.01 -0.94 29.21
CA THR A 48 25.20 0.00 30.33
C THR A 48 24.93 -0.61 31.70
N GLY A 49 24.16 -1.70 31.76
CA GLY A 49 23.75 -2.34 33.01
C GLY A 49 22.62 -1.60 33.73
N GLU A 50 21.89 -0.73 33.02
CA GLU A 50 20.88 0.15 33.61
C GLU A 50 19.49 -0.09 33.00
N MET A 51 18.45 0.27 33.77
CA MET A 51 17.08 0.32 33.28
C MET A 51 16.83 1.64 32.58
N PHE A 52 16.22 1.60 31.40
CA PHE A 52 15.80 2.80 30.67
C PHE A 52 14.38 2.64 30.13
N THR A 53 13.76 3.77 29.78
CA THR A 53 12.43 3.77 29.15
C THR A 53 12.59 3.65 27.63
N LEU A 54 12.29 2.48 27.08
CA LEU A 54 12.30 2.25 25.64
C LEU A 54 11.02 2.81 25.03
N LYS A 55 11.17 3.67 24.03
CA LYS A 55 10.09 4.10 23.15
C LYS A 55 10.33 3.60 21.73
N ALA A 56 9.27 3.17 21.06
CA ALA A 56 9.32 2.70 19.68
C ALA A 56 8.32 3.45 18.81
N ALA A 57 8.68 3.67 17.56
CA ALA A 57 7.82 4.26 16.54
C ALA A 57 7.99 3.51 15.21
N LEU A 58 6.89 3.31 14.49
CA LEU A 58 6.91 2.75 13.14
C LEU A 58 7.13 3.88 12.12
N LEU A 59 8.25 3.85 11.40
CA LEU A 59 8.57 4.85 10.38
C LEU A 59 7.96 4.51 9.01
N TRP A 60 8.20 3.29 8.52
CA TRP A 60 7.67 2.82 7.24
C TRP A 60 7.53 1.29 7.21
N THR A 61 6.63 0.80 6.36
CA THR A 61 6.45 -0.63 6.06
C THR A 61 6.80 -0.89 4.61
N ILE A 62 7.48 -2.00 4.33
CA ILE A 62 7.72 -2.48 2.96
C ILE A 62 6.72 -3.60 2.70
N SER A 63 5.87 -3.42 1.68
CA SER A 63 4.89 -4.42 1.26
C SER A 63 4.99 -4.64 -0.24
N ASP A 64 4.78 -5.88 -0.67
CA ASP A 64 4.54 -6.16 -2.08
C ASP A 64 3.14 -5.69 -2.49
N PHE A 65 2.83 -5.72 -3.78
CA PHE A 65 1.56 -5.19 -4.29
C PHE A 65 0.31 -5.91 -3.72
N PRO A 66 0.30 -7.25 -3.58
CA PRO A 66 -0.79 -7.95 -2.88
C PRO A 66 -0.91 -7.61 -1.39
N ALA A 67 0.20 -7.55 -0.63
CA ALA A 67 0.14 -7.19 0.79
C ALA A 67 -0.31 -5.74 0.98
N TYR A 68 0.14 -4.82 0.13
CA TYR A 68 -0.32 -3.43 0.13
C TYR A 68 -1.85 -3.36 0.01
N ALA A 69 -2.43 -4.13 -0.90
CA ALA A 69 -3.87 -4.19 -1.10
C ALA A 69 -4.64 -4.68 0.13
N ILE A 70 -4.10 -5.70 0.79
CA ILE A 70 -4.69 -6.26 2.02
C ILE A 70 -4.60 -5.23 3.16
N LEU A 71 -3.45 -4.58 3.32
CA LEU A 71 -3.20 -3.63 4.41
C LEU A 71 -3.99 -2.32 4.26
N THR A 72 -4.17 -1.85 3.03
CA THR A 72 -4.82 -0.55 2.75
C THR A 72 -6.27 -0.70 2.32
N GLY A 73 -6.76 -1.92 2.10
CA GLY A 73 -8.05 -2.17 1.46
C GLY A 73 -8.08 -1.76 -0.01
N TRP A 74 -6.91 -1.51 -0.63
CA TRP A 74 -6.85 -1.09 -2.03
C TRP A 74 -7.28 -2.20 -2.98
N SER A 75 -8.03 -1.84 -4.02
CA SER A 75 -8.49 -2.82 -5.00
C SER A 75 -7.39 -3.21 -5.99
N THR A 76 -7.02 -4.49 -6.03
CA THR A 76 -6.07 -5.07 -6.99
C THR A 76 -6.71 -5.68 -8.23
N SER A 77 -8.04 -5.78 -8.27
CA SER A 77 -8.76 -6.46 -9.36
C SER A 77 -9.65 -5.54 -10.19
N SER A 78 -9.58 -4.21 -9.98
CA SER A 78 -10.40 -3.23 -10.70
C SER A 78 -9.61 -2.51 -11.78
N GLY A 79 -10.27 -1.70 -12.62
CA GLY A 79 -9.57 -0.82 -13.55
C GLY A 79 -8.77 0.32 -12.90
N LYS A 80 -8.79 0.43 -11.57
CA LYS A 80 -8.16 1.52 -10.78
C LYS A 80 -7.11 0.97 -9.81
N THR A 81 -6.32 -0.02 -10.23
CA THR A 81 -5.37 -0.67 -9.31
C THR A 81 -4.15 0.18 -9.00
N CYS A 82 -3.76 1.14 -9.84
CA CYS A 82 -2.51 1.86 -9.67
C CYS A 82 -2.63 2.90 -8.52
N PRO A 83 -1.92 2.71 -7.38
CA PRO A 83 -2.01 3.64 -6.25
C PRO A 83 -1.36 5.00 -6.56
N ARG A 84 -0.47 5.04 -7.57
CA ARG A 84 0.15 6.30 -8.03
C ARG A 84 -0.77 7.12 -8.93
N CYS A 85 -1.60 6.46 -9.74
CA CYS A 85 -2.51 7.14 -10.65
C CYS A 85 -3.89 7.37 -10.02
N VAL A 86 -4.28 6.56 -9.01
CA VAL A 86 -5.56 6.65 -8.31
C VAL A 86 -6.72 6.68 -9.31
N GLY A 87 -7.46 7.80 -9.40
CA GLY A 87 -8.58 7.99 -10.33
C GLY A 87 -8.16 8.06 -11.79
N ASP A 88 -6.94 8.51 -12.08
CA ASP A 88 -6.40 8.69 -13.44
C ASP A 88 -5.68 7.42 -13.97
N THR A 89 -5.89 6.29 -13.29
CA THR A 89 -5.41 4.99 -13.75
C THR A 89 -5.99 4.71 -15.13
N LYS A 90 -5.12 4.53 -16.13
CA LYS A 90 -5.52 4.02 -17.43
C LYS A 90 -5.37 2.51 -17.39
N SER A 91 -6.45 1.80 -17.69
CA SER A 91 -6.45 0.35 -17.73
C SER A 91 -7.32 -0.16 -18.87
N CYS A 92 -7.08 -1.39 -19.29
CA CYS A 92 -7.92 -2.11 -20.22
C CYS A 92 -8.27 -3.50 -19.67
N TRP A 93 -9.44 -4.01 -20.06
CA TRP A 93 -9.82 -5.37 -19.73
C TRP A 93 -9.28 -6.34 -20.79
N LEU A 94 -8.44 -7.28 -20.36
CA LEU A 94 -7.96 -8.34 -21.22
C LEU A 94 -9.02 -9.45 -21.32
N LYS A 95 -9.74 -9.51 -22.45
CA LYS A 95 -10.86 -10.45 -22.65
C LYS A 95 -10.51 -11.90 -22.33
N HIS A 96 -9.36 -12.38 -22.82
CA HIS A 96 -8.93 -13.78 -22.62
C HIS A 96 -8.28 -14.01 -21.25
N GLY A 97 -7.57 -13.00 -20.72
CA GLY A 97 -6.95 -13.09 -19.40
C GLY A 97 -7.89 -12.84 -18.23
N ARG A 98 -9.13 -12.37 -18.51
CA ARG A 98 -10.15 -11.98 -17.54
C ARG A 98 -9.61 -11.12 -16.40
N LYS A 99 -8.73 -10.17 -16.74
CA LYS A 99 -8.05 -9.29 -15.79
C LYS A 99 -7.90 -7.88 -16.36
N PHE A 100 -7.85 -6.90 -15.47
CA PHE A 100 -7.43 -5.55 -15.84
C PHE A 100 -5.91 -5.51 -16.02
N CYS A 101 -5.47 -4.83 -17.07
CA CYS A 101 -4.07 -4.49 -17.30
C CYS A 101 -3.93 -2.97 -17.16
N CYS A 102 -3.01 -2.52 -16.33
CA CYS A 102 -2.64 -1.11 -16.29
C CYS A 102 -1.85 -0.77 -17.56
N ILE A 103 -2.25 0.31 -18.20
CA ILE A 103 -1.62 0.87 -19.39
C ILE A 103 -1.37 2.36 -19.13
N GLY A 104 -0.84 3.09 -20.10
CA GLY A 104 -0.68 4.53 -19.92
C GLY A 104 0.46 4.91 -18.97
N HIS A 105 1.48 4.05 -18.84
CA HIS A 105 2.65 4.27 -18.00
C HIS A 105 3.74 5.11 -18.66
N ARG A 106 3.70 5.29 -19.98
CA ARG A 106 4.66 6.11 -20.71
C ARG A 106 4.44 7.61 -20.46
N ARG A 107 3.27 8.00 -19.95
CA ARG A 107 2.99 9.35 -19.41
C ARG A 107 3.97 9.81 -18.31
N PHE A 108 4.68 8.87 -17.67
CA PHE A 108 5.72 9.19 -16.67
C PHE A 108 7.11 9.40 -17.29
N LEU A 109 7.29 9.10 -18.58
CA LEU A 109 8.54 9.32 -19.30
C LEU A 109 8.65 10.77 -19.76
N HIS A 110 9.87 11.18 -20.13
CA HIS A 110 10.08 12.48 -20.74
C HIS A 110 9.32 12.59 -22.07
N LYS A 111 8.79 13.76 -22.41
CA LYS A 111 7.98 13.94 -23.62
C LYS A 111 8.75 13.62 -24.91
N SER A 112 10.09 13.73 -24.91
CA SER A 112 10.92 13.38 -26.07
C SER A 112 11.27 11.89 -26.17
N ASP A 113 10.82 11.05 -25.22
CA ASP A 113 11.16 9.63 -25.19
C ASP A 113 10.58 8.88 -26.40
N ARG A 114 11.39 8.02 -27.01
CA ARG A 114 10.99 7.21 -28.18
C ARG A 114 9.83 6.27 -27.84
N MET A 115 9.77 5.77 -26.60
CA MET A 115 8.73 4.84 -26.15
C MET A 115 7.33 5.47 -26.23
N CYS A 116 7.20 6.78 -26.04
CA CYS A 116 5.94 7.51 -26.19
C CYS A 116 5.37 7.45 -27.62
N LYS A 117 6.23 7.24 -28.63
CA LYS A 117 5.84 7.10 -30.04
C LYS A 117 5.67 5.64 -30.47
N ASP A 118 6.16 4.69 -29.69
CA ASP A 118 6.14 3.27 -30.04
C ASP A 118 4.73 2.68 -29.92
N LYS A 119 4.01 2.66 -31.03
CA LYS A 119 2.68 2.04 -31.09
C LYS A 119 2.75 0.51 -31.15
N ILE A 120 3.83 -0.02 -31.71
CA ILE A 120 3.94 -1.42 -32.15
C ILE A 120 4.17 -2.32 -30.93
N SER A 121 5.07 -1.92 -30.03
CA SER A 121 5.39 -2.71 -28.84
C SER A 121 4.35 -2.59 -27.71
N PHE A 122 3.36 -1.70 -27.86
CA PHE A 122 2.41 -1.33 -26.80
C PHE A 122 0.94 -1.49 -27.25
N ASP A 123 0.07 -0.53 -26.91
CA ASP A 123 -1.39 -0.60 -27.08
C ASP A 123 -1.87 -0.01 -28.42
N GLY A 124 -0.99 0.13 -29.40
CA GLY A 124 -1.31 0.72 -30.71
C GLY A 124 -1.43 2.24 -30.69
N LYS A 125 -1.22 2.90 -29.54
CA LYS A 125 -1.38 4.35 -29.38
C LYS A 125 -0.05 5.02 -29.07
N MET A 126 0.10 6.26 -29.55
CA MET A 126 1.13 7.15 -29.00
C MET A 126 0.60 7.74 -27.69
N GLU A 127 1.50 8.04 -26.79
CA GLU A 127 1.16 8.44 -25.43
C GLU A 127 1.83 9.77 -25.08
N TRP A 128 1.06 10.85 -25.24
CA TRP A 128 1.50 12.23 -24.98
C TRP A 128 0.87 12.83 -23.72
N GLY A 129 0.08 12.03 -23.00
CA GLY A 129 -0.60 12.48 -21.79
C GLY A 129 0.39 12.81 -20.69
N GLU A 130 -0.04 13.69 -19.78
CA GLU A 130 0.79 14.06 -18.64
C GLU A 130 0.69 13.03 -17.52
N ALA A 131 1.76 12.92 -16.75
CA ALA A 131 1.77 12.13 -15.53
C ALA A 131 0.65 12.64 -14.60
N PRO A 132 -0.16 11.74 -13.99
CA PRO A 132 -1.13 12.15 -13.00
C PRO A 132 -0.50 12.95 -11.87
N LYS A 133 -1.22 13.96 -11.36
CA LYS A 133 -0.78 14.73 -10.20
C LYS A 133 -0.69 13.77 -9.00
N LEU A 134 0.46 13.78 -8.33
CA LEU A 134 0.60 13.09 -7.05
C LEU A 134 -0.29 13.79 -6.02
N LEU A 135 -1.19 13.03 -5.39
CA LEU A 135 -2.00 13.53 -4.30
C LEU A 135 -1.13 13.65 -3.05
N SER A 136 -1.26 14.77 -2.35
CA SER A 136 -0.76 14.94 -0.99
C SER A 136 -1.54 14.07 -0.01
N GLY A 137 -0.97 13.80 1.16
CA GLY A 137 -1.66 13.08 2.22
C GLY A 137 -2.99 13.73 2.63
N MET A 138 -3.08 15.07 2.59
CA MET A 138 -4.32 15.79 2.88
C MET A 138 -5.38 15.62 1.78
N GLU A 139 -4.98 15.70 0.50
CA GLU A 139 -5.89 15.45 -0.62
C GLU A 139 -6.41 13.99 -0.60
N MET A 140 -5.55 13.02 -0.26
CA MET A 140 -5.97 11.63 -0.07
C MET A 140 -6.94 11.47 1.11
N LEU A 141 -6.67 12.12 2.24
CA LEU A 141 -7.55 12.07 3.41
C LEU A 141 -8.93 12.67 3.10
N GLN A 142 -8.96 13.77 2.35
CA GLN A 142 -10.22 14.38 1.91
C GLN A 142 -11.02 13.46 0.98
N GLN A 143 -10.37 12.65 0.15
CA GLN A 143 -11.07 11.65 -0.67
C GLN A 143 -11.68 10.50 0.14
N LEU A 144 -11.19 10.28 1.36
CA LEU A 144 -11.74 9.29 2.28
C LEU A 144 -12.89 9.84 3.14
N ASP A 145 -13.17 11.14 3.06
CA ASP A 145 -14.28 11.74 3.78
C ASP A 145 -15.62 11.15 3.31
N GLY A 146 -16.43 10.69 4.26
CA GLY A 146 -17.69 9.99 3.98
C GLY A 146 -17.56 8.53 3.53
N VAL A 147 -16.35 7.97 3.42
CA VAL A 147 -16.16 6.52 3.19
C VAL A 147 -16.41 5.78 4.51
N LEU A 148 -17.41 4.89 4.52
CA LEU A 148 -17.69 4.05 5.69
C LEU A 148 -16.49 3.13 5.95
N THR A 149 -15.80 3.35 7.07
CA THR A 149 -14.72 2.48 7.56
C THR A 149 -15.24 1.25 8.30
N GLU A 150 -16.52 1.24 8.69
CA GLU A 150 -17.19 0.08 9.27
C GLU A 150 -17.71 -0.87 8.18
N TYR A 151 -17.04 -2.01 8.01
CA TYR A 151 -17.56 -3.10 7.18
C TYR A 151 -18.76 -3.79 7.89
N LYS A 152 -19.96 -3.25 7.74
CA LYS A 152 -21.20 -3.91 8.18
C LYS A 152 -21.54 -5.04 7.22
N LYS A 153 -21.13 -6.26 7.55
CA LYS A 153 -21.51 -7.47 6.81
C LYS A 153 -23.04 -7.60 6.85
N LYS A 154 -23.73 -7.29 5.74
CA LYS A 154 -25.17 -7.58 5.62
C LYS A 154 -25.36 -9.08 5.82
N LYS A 155 -26.06 -9.47 6.90
CA LYS A 155 -26.57 -10.84 7.03
C LYS A 155 -27.43 -11.10 5.79
N ARG A 156 -27.07 -12.11 5.01
CA ARG A 156 -27.98 -12.65 4.00
C ARG A 156 -29.17 -13.20 4.76
N SER A 157 -30.33 -12.56 4.60
CA SER A 157 -31.64 -13.09 4.98
C SER A 157 -31.95 -14.32 4.15
#